data_AF-A0A947K2Z5-F1
#
_entry.id   AF-A0A947K2Z5-F1
#
_cell.length_a   1.000
_cell.length_b   1.000
_cell.length_c   1.000
_cell.angle_alpha   90.00
_cell.angle_beta   90.00
_cell.angle_gamma   90.00
#
_symmetry.space_group_name_H-M   'P 1'
#
loop_
_entity.id
_entity.type
_entity.pdbx_description
1 polymer ?
#
loop_
_entity_poly.entity_id
_entity_poly.type
_entity_poly.pdbx_seq_one_letter_code
_entity_poly.pdbx_strand_id
1 'polypeptide(L)'
;MEEEKNETEYAASQLIKDNLRIIISVIIVIAIAGGIYSYSKRTQPPVGSEEEAVTQQAPGQEESVEVGEEDMAAVPEQAQDTTITSQAEETTAVQPESKETEGSFIETAGQGDGVTHLARRALANYLEKNPDSSLTPEHKIYIEDYLRKHVGFSGRVYVGTSAEFSKDLVRQAIEQSKKLNDNQLNNLHKYAVMVPSLS
;
A
#
# COMPACT_ATOMS: atom_id res chain seq x y z
N MET A 1 32.03 43.43 -11.15
CA MET A 1 32.51 42.06 -11.44
C MET A 1 32.02 41.02 -10.42
N GLU A 2 31.15 41.38 -9.47
CA GLU A 2 30.60 40.46 -8.47
C GLU A 2 29.08 40.24 -8.62
N GLU A 3 28.36 41.17 -9.26
CA GLU A 3 26.91 41.10 -9.45
C GLU A 3 26.48 39.98 -10.41
N GLU A 4 27.15 39.84 -11.58
CA GLU A 4 26.86 38.78 -12.59
C GLU A 4 26.85 37.35 -12.03
N LYS A 5 27.62 37.07 -10.97
CA LYS A 5 27.70 35.71 -10.42
C LYS A 5 26.38 35.28 -9.78
N ASN A 6 25.73 36.18 -9.05
CA ASN A 6 24.54 35.87 -8.27
C ASN A 6 23.35 35.47 -9.17
N GLU A 7 23.14 36.18 -10.29
CA GLU A 7 22.03 35.89 -11.21
C GLU A 7 22.11 34.48 -11.79
N THR A 8 23.33 33.97 -12.03
CA THR A 8 23.52 32.60 -12.54
C THR A 8 23.15 31.52 -11.53
N GLU A 9 23.42 31.71 -10.24
CA GLU A 9 23.02 30.76 -9.18
C GLU A 9 21.49 30.75 -8.97
N TYR A 10 20.83 31.92 -8.99
CA TYR A 10 19.37 31.98 -8.87
C TYR A 10 18.67 31.32 -10.06
N ALA A 11 19.12 31.61 -11.29
CA ALA A 11 18.58 31.00 -12.50
C ALA A 11 18.75 29.47 -12.51
N ALA A 12 19.94 28.96 -12.19
CA ALA A 12 20.19 27.52 -12.07
C ALA A 12 19.30 26.88 -10.99
N SER A 13 19.16 27.54 -9.84
CA SER A 13 18.36 27.07 -8.70
C SER A 13 16.85 26.99 -9.00
N GLN A 14 16.32 27.84 -9.90
CA GLN A 14 14.92 27.73 -10.34
C GLN A 14 14.74 26.59 -11.35
N LEU A 15 15.59 26.51 -12.38
CA LEU A 15 15.52 25.43 -13.38
C LEU A 15 15.63 24.03 -12.75
N ILE A 16 16.42 23.89 -11.68
CA ILE A 16 16.56 22.65 -10.91
C ILE A 16 15.30 22.33 -10.09
N LYS A 17 14.58 23.32 -9.55
CA LYS A 17 13.36 23.10 -8.75
C LYS A 17 12.18 22.70 -9.63
N ASP A 18 11.94 23.43 -10.71
CA ASP A 18 10.76 23.24 -11.55
C ASP A 18 10.77 21.87 -12.26
N ASN A 19 11.97 21.35 -12.57
CA ASN A 19 12.17 20.06 -13.23
C ASN A 19 12.81 18.99 -12.34
N LEU A 20 12.75 19.14 -11.00
CA LEU A 20 13.50 18.29 -10.06
C LEU A 20 13.24 16.79 -10.25
N ARG A 21 11.98 16.39 -10.52
CA ARG A 21 11.61 14.98 -10.80
C ARG A 21 12.30 14.43 -12.06
N ILE A 22 12.43 15.25 -13.10
CA ILE A 22 13.08 14.87 -14.37
C ILE A 22 14.59 14.74 -14.17
N ILE A 23 15.20 15.70 -13.46
CA ILE A 23 16.64 15.71 -13.16
C ILE A 23 17.03 14.49 -12.31
N ILE A 24 16.26 14.18 -11.27
CA ILE A 24 16.46 12.98 -10.43
C ILE A 24 16.37 11.71 -11.29
N SER A 25 15.37 11.61 -12.18
CA SER A 25 15.22 10.46 -13.10
C SER A 25 16.46 10.26 -13.99
N VAL A 26 16.97 11.32 -14.61
CA VAL A 26 18.18 11.27 -15.44
C VAL A 26 19.41 10.84 -14.63
N ILE A 27 19.57 11.34 -13.40
CA ILE A 27 20.68 10.95 -12.50
C ILE A 27 20.58 9.46 -12.12
N ILE A 28 19.38 8.94 -11.87
CA ILE A 28 19.17 7.50 -11.57
C ILE A 28 19.54 6.63 -12.77
N VAL A 29 19.16 7.01 -13.99
CA VAL A 29 19.55 6.27 -15.21
C VAL A 29 21.07 6.26 -15.40
N ILE A 30 21.74 7.39 -15.18
CA ILE A 30 23.21 7.49 -15.21
C ILE A 30 23.86 6.63 -14.12
N ALA A 31 23.29 6.61 -12.91
CA ALA A 31 23.79 5.79 -11.81
C ALA A 31 23.64 4.29 -12.07
N ILE A 32 22.53 3.85 -12.66
CA ILE A 32 22.32 2.45 -13.07
C ILE A 32 23.29 2.06 -14.18
N ALA A 33 23.42 2.87 -15.23
CA ALA A 33 24.36 2.61 -16.33
C ALA A 33 25.82 2.57 -15.85
N GLY A 34 26.22 3.51 -14.99
CA GLY A 34 27.53 3.53 -14.35
C GLY A 34 27.77 2.36 -13.40
N GLY A 35 26.74 1.93 -12.67
CA GLY A 35 26.76 0.74 -11.81
C GLY A 35 27.00 -0.55 -12.60
N ILE A 36 26.25 -0.76 -13.69
CA ILE A 36 26.42 -1.91 -14.60
C ILE A 36 27.81 -1.87 -15.24
N TYR A 37 28.29 -0.70 -15.70
CA TYR A 37 29.63 -0.53 -16.26
C TYR A 37 30.74 -0.87 -15.25
N SER A 38 30.57 -0.45 -13.99
CA SER A 38 31.52 -0.71 -12.90
C SER A 38 31.54 -2.20 -12.51
N TYR A 39 30.36 -2.83 -12.43
CA TYR A 39 30.22 -4.26 -12.13
C TYR A 39 30.77 -5.15 -13.25
N SER A 40 30.52 -4.80 -14.52
CA SER A 40 30.97 -5.52 -15.71
C SER A 40 32.50 -5.73 -15.77
N LYS A 41 33.29 -4.85 -15.14
CA LYS A 41 34.76 -5.01 -15.03
C LYS A 41 35.23 -5.95 -13.89
N ARG A 42 34.33 -6.68 -13.22
CA ARG A 42 34.67 -7.61 -12.13
C ARG A 42 34.27 -9.08 -12.35
N THR A 43 33.54 -9.42 -13.41
CA THR A 43 33.00 -10.78 -13.61
C THR A 43 33.48 -11.43 -14.90
N GLN A 44 34.59 -12.16 -14.83
CA GLN A 44 34.85 -13.32 -15.69
C GLN A 44 34.60 -14.59 -14.88
N PRO A 45 33.67 -15.48 -15.28
CA PRO A 45 33.45 -16.76 -14.60
C PRO A 45 34.44 -17.84 -15.09
N PRO A 46 35.00 -18.68 -14.20
CA PRO A 46 35.65 -19.93 -14.59
C PRO A 46 34.61 -21.00 -14.97
N VAL A 47 35.06 -22.05 -15.68
CA VAL A 47 34.23 -23.12 -16.26
C VAL A 47 34.72 -24.49 -15.81
N GLY A 48 33.81 -25.46 -15.65
CA GLY A 48 34.10 -26.88 -15.36
C GLY A 48 33.64 -27.32 -13.95
N SER A 49 33.29 -28.59 -13.71
CA SER A 49 33.13 -29.71 -14.65
C SER A 49 32.20 -30.81 -14.10
N GLU A 50 31.95 -31.80 -14.95
CA GLU A 50 31.04 -32.95 -14.88
C GLU A 50 31.02 -33.86 -13.60
N GLU A 51 29.97 -34.71 -13.55
CA GLU A 51 29.90 -36.04 -12.90
C GLU A 51 29.87 -36.13 -11.34
N GLU A 52 29.30 -37.16 -10.69
CA GLU A 52 28.69 -38.43 -11.14
C GLU A 52 27.62 -38.99 -10.13
N ALA A 53 26.64 -39.78 -10.64
CA ALA A 53 25.92 -40.95 -10.02
C ALA A 53 25.34 -40.87 -8.56
N VAL A 54 24.49 -41.78 -8.02
CA VAL A 54 24.15 -43.20 -8.29
C VAL A 54 22.65 -43.51 -8.05
N THR A 55 22.11 -44.53 -8.75
CA THR A 55 20.71 -45.01 -8.74
C THR A 55 20.46 -46.24 -7.84
N GLN A 56 19.24 -46.40 -7.30
CA GLN A 56 18.52 -47.68 -7.00
C GLN A 56 17.04 -47.33 -6.66
N GLN A 57 16.02 -47.67 -7.45
CA GLN A 57 15.38 -48.96 -7.82
C GLN A 57 14.35 -49.51 -6.81
N ALA A 58 13.18 -49.93 -7.34
CA ALA A 58 12.01 -50.52 -6.67
C ALA A 58 11.96 -52.07 -6.96
N PRO A 59 10.84 -52.86 -6.99
CA PRO A 59 9.37 -52.58 -6.99
C PRO A 59 8.48 -53.55 -6.12
N GLY A 60 7.14 -53.53 -6.35
CA GLY A 60 6.09 -54.39 -5.76
C GLY A 60 4.84 -53.55 -5.38
N GLN A 61 3.67 -53.53 -6.05
CA GLN A 61 2.81 -54.58 -6.67
C GLN A 61 2.17 -55.49 -5.58
N GLU A 62 0.86 -55.78 -5.49
CA GLU A 62 -0.33 -55.77 -6.41
C GLU A 62 -1.56 -55.15 -5.66
N GLU A 63 -2.51 -54.37 -6.22
CA GLU A 63 -3.57 -54.58 -7.25
C GLU A 63 -4.91 -55.22 -6.75
N SER A 64 -5.99 -54.41 -6.68
CA SER A 64 -7.37 -54.70 -7.19
C SER A 64 -8.37 -53.57 -6.78
N VAL A 65 -9.07 -52.80 -7.64
CA VAL A 65 -10.31 -53.04 -8.44
C VAL A 65 -11.53 -53.63 -7.67
N GLU A 66 -12.82 -53.26 -7.86
CA GLU A 66 -13.51 -52.36 -8.83
C GLU A 66 -14.95 -51.95 -8.37
N VAL A 67 -15.65 -51.16 -9.21
CA VAL A 67 -17.12 -50.92 -9.37
C VAL A 67 -17.77 -49.84 -8.46
N GLY A 68 -18.46 -48.82 -9.00
CA GLY A 68 -18.72 -48.53 -10.42
C GLY A 68 -19.42 -47.19 -10.70
N GLU A 69 -19.76 -46.98 -11.98
CA GLU A 69 -20.19 -45.71 -12.59
C GLU A 69 -21.72 -45.64 -12.86
N GLU A 70 -22.12 -44.71 -13.75
CA GLU A 70 -23.42 -44.49 -14.42
C GLU A 70 -24.50 -43.62 -13.73
N ASP A 71 -25.15 -42.65 -14.41
CA ASP A 71 -24.71 -41.86 -15.58
C ASP A 71 -25.51 -40.53 -15.74
N MET A 72 -25.00 -39.64 -16.59
CA MET A 72 -25.64 -38.56 -17.39
C MET A 72 -26.88 -37.79 -16.90
N ALA A 73 -26.69 -36.46 -16.80
CA ALA A 73 -27.43 -35.50 -17.63
C ALA A 73 -26.54 -34.25 -17.91
N ALA A 74 -26.72 -33.57 -19.05
CA ALA A 74 -25.69 -32.67 -19.61
C ALA A 74 -25.93 -31.15 -19.45
N VAL A 75 -24.79 -30.44 -19.40
CA VAL A 75 -24.49 -29.03 -19.79
C VAL A 75 -25.16 -28.57 -21.10
N PRO A 76 -25.18 -27.25 -21.48
CA PRO A 76 -24.37 -26.10 -21.00
C PRO A 76 -25.24 -24.88 -20.56
N GLU A 77 -24.87 -23.58 -20.43
CA GLU A 77 -23.68 -22.70 -20.56
C GLU A 77 -24.02 -21.34 -19.82
N GLN A 78 -23.25 -20.23 -19.69
CA GLN A 78 -21.89 -19.79 -20.06
C GLN A 78 -21.43 -18.64 -19.12
N ALA A 79 -20.18 -18.68 -18.60
CA ALA A 79 -19.37 -17.54 -18.09
C ALA A 79 -19.92 -16.65 -16.92
N GLN A 80 -19.12 -15.88 -16.16
CA GLN A 80 -17.70 -15.49 -16.31
C GLN A 80 -16.82 -15.88 -15.09
N ASP A 81 -15.53 -16.02 -15.35
CA ASP A 81 -14.45 -16.30 -14.40
C ASP A 81 -13.94 -15.00 -13.73
N THR A 82 -13.75 -15.03 -12.40
CA THR A 82 -12.67 -14.28 -11.73
C THR A 82 -12.22 -15.07 -10.49
N THR A 83 -11.33 -16.03 -10.73
CA THR A 83 -10.43 -16.74 -9.80
C THR A 83 -10.46 -16.26 -8.34
N ILE A 84 -11.06 -17.09 -7.47
CA ILE A 84 -10.96 -16.95 -6.01
C ILE A 84 -9.62 -17.53 -5.55
N THR A 85 -8.61 -16.66 -5.33
CA THR A 85 -7.35 -17.09 -4.69
C THR A 85 -7.55 -17.30 -3.19
N SER A 86 -8.18 -18.41 -2.84
CA SER A 86 -8.24 -18.91 -1.45
C SER A 86 -6.94 -19.65 -1.12
N GLN A 87 -5.90 -18.91 -0.72
CA GLN A 87 -4.68 -19.52 -0.20
C GLN A 87 -4.83 -19.81 1.30
N ALA A 88 -4.60 -21.06 1.70
CA ALA A 88 -4.86 -21.53 3.06
C ALA A 88 -3.77 -21.13 4.05
N GLU A 89 -4.23 -20.77 5.24
CA GLU A 89 -3.58 -20.75 6.56
C GLU A 89 -2.07 -21.11 6.65
N GLU A 90 -1.23 -20.09 6.81
CA GLU A 90 -0.24 -20.11 7.89
C GLU A 90 -0.72 -19.17 9.00
N THR A 91 -0.80 -19.65 10.24
CA THR A 91 -1.24 -18.87 11.41
C THR A 91 -0.12 -17.98 11.97
N THR A 92 0.53 -17.21 11.10
CA THR A 92 1.28 -16.03 11.53
C THR A 92 0.29 -14.95 11.96
N ALA A 93 0.46 -14.38 13.16
CA ALA A 93 -0.41 -13.32 13.66
C ALA A 93 -0.31 -12.07 12.76
N VAL A 94 -1.34 -11.84 11.94
CA VAL A 94 -1.39 -10.69 11.02
C VAL A 94 -1.51 -9.40 11.82
N GLN A 95 -0.38 -8.72 11.98
CA GLN A 95 -0.27 -7.42 12.64
C GLN A 95 -0.89 -6.32 11.76
N PRO A 96 -1.37 -5.22 12.36
CA PRO A 96 -1.78 -4.05 11.58
C PRO A 96 -0.57 -3.49 10.83
N GLU A 97 -0.70 -3.31 9.53
CA GLU A 97 0.33 -2.71 8.67
C GLU A 97 -0.25 -1.54 7.87
N SER A 98 0.60 -0.56 7.57
CA SER A 98 0.30 0.60 6.75
C SER A 98 1.26 0.62 5.56
N LYS A 99 0.73 0.67 4.33
CA LYS A 99 1.49 0.67 3.09
C LYS A 99 1.11 1.88 2.23
N GLU A 100 2.03 2.81 2.06
CA GLU A 100 1.82 3.98 1.20
C GLU A 100 2.19 3.69 -0.25
N THR A 101 1.29 4.01 -1.18
CA THR A 101 1.53 4.01 -2.64
C THR A 101 1.76 5.44 -3.13
N GLU A 102 1.96 5.70 -4.43
CA GLU A 102 2.05 7.09 -4.93
C GLU A 102 0.77 7.89 -4.59
N GLY A 103 -0.41 7.32 -4.86
CA GLY A 103 -1.71 7.98 -4.72
C GLY A 103 -2.46 7.75 -3.40
N SER A 104 -2.13 6.71 -2.61
CA SER A 104 -3.00 6.23 -1.52
C SER A 104 -2.23 5.70 -0.30
N PHE A 105 -2.97 5.41 0.77
CA PHE A 105 -2.55 4.59 1.90
C PHE A 105 -3.41 3.32 1.95
N ILE A 106 -2.79 2.15 1.98
CA ILE A 106 -3.43 0.85 2.19
C ILE A 106 -3.21 0.48 3.65
N GLU A 107 -4.30 0.36 4.39
CA GLU A 107 -4.30 0.12 5.84
C GLU A 107 -4.91 -1.25 6.12
N THR A 108 -4.13 -2.17 6.67
CA THR A 108 -4.56 -3.54 7.01
C THR A 108 -4.93 -3.62 8.50
N ALA A 109 -6.09 -4.21 8.79
CA ALA A 109 -6.65 -4.33 10.13
C ALA A 109 -5.98 -5.40 11.00
N GLY A 110 -5.58 -5.02 12.21
CA GLY A 110 -5.22 -5.93 13.30
C GLY A 110 -6.42 -6.34 14.17
N GLN A 111 -6.15 -6.96 15.31
CA GLN A 111 -7.19 -7.35 16.27
C GLN A 111 -7.88 -6.12 16.87
N GLY A 112 -9.22 -6.04 16.74
CA GLY A 112 -10.03 -4.92 17.26
C GLY A 112 -10.08 -3.69 16.34
N ASP A 113 -9.34 -3.69 15.24
CA ASP A 113 -9.46 -2.65 14.22
C ASP A 113 -10.84 -2.68 13.53
N GLY A 114 -11.20 -1.53 12.96
CA GLY A 114 -12.38 -1.34 12.11
C GLY A 114 -12.12 -0.19 11.16
N VAL A 115 -13.01 0.08 10.20
CA VAL A 115 -12.81 1.13 9.17
C VAL A 115 -12.43 2.49 9.77
N THR A 116 -13.02 2.82 10.94
CA THR A 116 -12.67 3.99 11.78
C THR A 116 -11.19 4.03 12.17
N HIS A 117 -10.61 2.90 12.61
CA HIS A 117 -9.19 2.80 12.98
C HIS A 117 -8.26 2.87 11.76
N LEU A 118 -8.67 2.29 10.64
CA LEU A 118 -7.92 2.37 9.37
C LEU A 118 -7.90 3.81 8.84
N ALA A 119 -9.05 4.49 8.82
CA ALA A 119 -9.16 5.90 8.46
C ALA A 119 -8.29 6.81 9.34
N ARG A 120 -8.19 6.51 10.66
CA ARG A 120 -7.32 7.21 11.59
C ARG A 120 -5.82 7.04 11.25
N ARG A 121 -5.38 5.83 10.90
CA ARG A 121 -4.00 5.59 10.46
C ARG A 121 -3.69 6.29 9.14
N ALA A 122 -4.57 6.17 8.13
CA ALA A 122 -4.41 6.88 6.86
C ALA A 122 -4.31 8.41 7.04
N LEU A 123 -5.09 9.00 7.96
CA LEU A 123 -4.97 10.42 8.31
C LEU A 123 -3.64 10.74 9.00
N ALA A 124 -3.20 9.93 9.96
CA ALA A 124 -1.91 10.14 10.64
C ALA A 124 -0.74 10.09 9.64
N ASN A 125 -0.69 9.04 8.81
CA ASN A 125 0.31 8.85 7.76
C ASN A 125 0.33 10.01 6.73
N TYR A 126 -0.82 10.65 6.47
CA TYR A 126 -0.88 11.87 5.67
C TYR A 126 -0.32 13.10 6.40
N LEU A 127 -0.67 13.30 7.67
CA LEU A 127 -0.28 14.47 8.46
C LEU A 127 1.19 14.44 8.90
N GLU A 128 1.83 13.26 9.00
CA GLU A 128 3.29 13.16 9.20
C GLU A 128 4.09 13.88 8.10
N LYS A 129 3.55 13.88 6.87
CA LYS A 129 4.18 14.53 5.70
C LYS A 129 3.59 15.91 5.38
N ASN A 130 2.36 16.16 5.84
CA ASN A 130 1.60 17.39 5.59
C ASN A 130 1.07 17.94 6.93
N PRO A 131 1.95 18.37 7.86
CA PRO A 131 1.54 18.78 9.20
C PRO A 131 0.64 20.03 9.16
N ASP A 132 -0.51 19.95 9.82
CA ASP A 132 -1.54 20.99 9.77
C ASP A 132 -2.03 21.33 11.18
N SER A 133 -1.39 22.31 11.81
CA SER A 133 -1.70 22.79 13.16
C SER A 133 -3.06 23.46 13.31
N SER A 134 -3.86 23.60 12.24
CA SER A 134 -5.24 24.10 12.33
C SER A 134 -6.26 22.99 12.64
N LEU A 135 -5.88 21.72 12.55
CA LEU A 135 -6.77 20.59 12.77
C LEU A 135 -6.87 20.21 14.26
N THR A 136 -7.88 20.78 14.93
CA THR A 136 -8.24 20.38 16.30
C THR A 136 -8.75 18.93 16.36
N PRO A 137 -8.82 18.29 17.55
CA PRO A 137 -9.35 16.93 17.69
C PRO A 137 -10.76 16.73 17.09
N GLU A 138 -11.62 17.74 17.15
CA GLU A 138 -12.96 17.76 16.53
C GLU A 138 -12.89 17.63 15.01
N HIS A 139 -11.94 18.33 14.37
CA HIS A 139 -11.69 18.22 12.94
C HIS A 139 -11.21 16.80 12.58
N LYS A 140 -10.29 16.23 13.38
CA LYS A 140 -9.79 14.85 13.19
C LYS A 140 -10.92 13.81 13.27
N ILE A 141 -11.84 13.94 14.24
CA ILE A 141 -13.06 13.08 14.33
C ILE A 141 -13.95 13.21 13.09
N TYR A 142 -14.17 14.43 12.58
CA TYR A 142 -14.96 14.62 11.35
C TYR A 142 -14.28 13.98 10.14
N ILE A 143 -12.96 14.16 9.99
CA ILE A 143 -12.17 13.56 8.90
C ILE A 143 -12.26 12.04 8.94
N GLU A 144 -12.12 11.43 10.12
CA GLU A 144 -12.23 9.99 10.36
C GLU A 144 -13.61 9.42 9.93
N ASP A 145 -14.70 10.09 10.31
CA ASP A 145 -16.06 9.70 9.89
C ASP A 145 -16.30 9.94 8.39
N TYR A 146 -15.77 11.03 7.82
CA TYR A 146 -15.85 11.32 6.39
C TYR A 146 -15.10 10.25 5.57
N LEU A 147 -13.87 9.92 5.93
CA LEU A 147 -13.07 8.86 5.30
C LEU A 147 -13.81 7.52 5.35
N ARG A 148 -14.33 7.15 6.52
CA ARG A 148 -15.13 5.91 6.70
C ARG A 148 -16.36 5.85 5.81
N LYS A 149 -16.98 6.98 5.48
CA LYS A 149 -18.20 7.06 4.65
C LYS A 149 -17.95 7.07 3.14
N HIS A 150 -16.73 7.42 2.72
CA HIS A 150 -16.39 7.62 1.30
C HIS A 150 -15.28 6.68 0.79
N VAL A 151 -14.67 5.88 1.66
CA VAL A 151 -13.83 4.74 1.25
C VAL A 151 -14.70 3.69 0.54
N GLY A 152 -14.17 3.07 -0.52
CA GLY A 152 -14.88 2.02 -1.28
C GLY A 152 -15.09 0.69 -0.54
N PHE A 153 -14.69 0.61 0.74
CA PHE A 153 -14.85 -0.57 1.58
C PHE A 153 -16.27 -0.66 2.15
N SER A 154 -16.90 -1.83 2.07
CA SER A 154 -18.20 -2.10 2.70
C SER A 154 -18.21 -3.47 3.39
N GLY A 155 -19.03 -3.60 4.44
CA GLY A 155 -19.16 -4.82 5.24
C GLY A 155 -18.44 -4.75 6.60
N ARG A 156 -18.15 -5.92 7.18
CA ARG A 156 -17.45 -6.07 8.46
C ARG A 156 -15.95 -6.19 8.22
N VAL A 157 -15.17 -5.48 9.03
CA VAL A 157 -13.70 -5.64 9.08
C VAL A 157 -13.34 -6.85 9.93
N TYR A 158 -12.38 -7.64 9.45
CA TYR A 158 -11.73 -8.74 10.16
C TYR A 158 -10.21 -8.51 10.22
N VAL A 159 -9.49 -9.27 11.03
CA VAL A 159 -8.02 -9.25 11.02
C VAL A 159 -7.51 -9.60 9.60
N GLY A 160 -6.52 -8.87 9.10
CA GLY A 160 -6.03 -8.99 7.72
C GLY A 160 -6.88 -8.30 6.65
N THR A 161 -8.00 -7.65 7.01
CA THR A 161 -8.77 -6.85 6.05
C THR A 161 -8.05 -5.54 5.73
N SER A 162 -7.70 -5.31 4.47
CA SER A 162 -7.13 -4.04 4.00
C SER A 162 -8.19 -3.10 3.44
N ALA A 163 -8.01 -1.79 3.67
CA ALA A 163 -8.79 -0.73 3.03
C ALA A 163 -7.86 0.35 2.46
N GLU A 164 -8.17 0.85 1.26
CA GLU A 164 -7.39 1.88 0.56
C GLU A 164 -8.02 3.27 0.72
N PHE A 165 -7.24 4.24 1.19
CA PHE A 165 -7.63 5.63 1.32
C PHE A 165 -6.77 6.49 0.39
N SER A 166 -7.35 7.05 -0.66
CA SER A 166 -6.60 7.92 -1.57
C SER A 166 -6.24 9.25 -0.91
N LYS A 167 -5.06 9.79 -1.24
CA LYS A 167 -4.55 11.06 -0.71
C LYS A 167 -5.44 12.24 -1.11
N ASP A 168 -6.15 12.12 -2.23
CA ASP A 168 -7.18 13.08 -2.63
C ASP A 168 -8.41 13.03 -1.72
N LEU A 169 -8.87 11.84 -1.31
CA LEU A 169 -9.98 11.72 -0.36
C LEU A 169 -9.60 12.25 1.03
N VAL A 170 -8.37 12.02 1.49
CA VAL A 170 -7.85 12.61 2.75
C VAL A 170 -7.80 14.13 2.66
N ARG A 171 -7.31 14.70 1.55
CA ARG A 171 -7.30 16.16 1.34
C ARG A 171 -8.71 16.74 1.32
N GLN A 172 -9.65 16.12 0.60
CA GLN A 172 -11.06 16.52 0.58
C GLN A 172 -11.67 16.49 1.99
N ALA A 173 -11.42 15.44 2.77
CA ALA A 173 -11.93 15.32 4.14
C ALA A 173 -11.41 16.47 5.03
N ILE A 174 -10.12 16.80 4.91
CA ILE A 174 -9.49 17.96 5.58
C ILE A 174 -10.15 19.26 5.14
N GLU A 175 -10.30 19.50 3.83
CA GLU A 175 -10.96 20.69 3.27
C GLU A 175 -12.42 20.84 3.72
N GLN A 176 -13.17 19.74 3.86
CA GLN A 176 -14.54 19.79 4.38
C GLN A 176 -14.57 20.03 5.91
N SER A 177 -13.61 19.48 6.66
CA SER A 177 -13.52 19.73 8.11
C SER A 177 -13.32 21.22 8.43
N LYS A 178 -12.52 21.93 7.64
CA LYS A 178 -12.27 23.37 7.80
C LYS A 178 -13.46 24.28 7.44
N LYS A 179 -14.58 23.71 7.01
CA LYS A 179 -15.85 24.42 6.75
C LYS A 179 -16.88 24.20 7.87
N LEU A 180 -16.54 23.46 8.91
CA LEU A 180 -17.39 23.28 10.08
C LEU A 180 -17.51 24.58 10.86
N ASN A 181 -18.74 24.90 11.31
CA ASN A 181 -18.98 26.01 12.23
C ASN A 181 -18.91 25.56 13.69
N ASP A 182 -18.82 26.52 14.60
CA ASP A 182 -18.66 26.31 16.05
C ASP A 182 -19.71 25.35 16.65
N ASN A 183 -20.96 25.37 16.16
CA ASN A 183 -22.01 24.46 16.66
C ASN A 183 -21.75 23.00 16.23
N GLN A 184 -21.15 22.79 15.06
CA GLN A 184 -20.74 21.46 14.60
C GLN A 184 -19.51 20.97 15.37
N LEU A 185 -18.52 21.83 15.58
CA LEU A 185 -17.33 21.52 16.39
C LEU A 185 -17.71 21.18 17.84
N ASN A 186 -18.56 21.99 18.48
CA ASN A 186 -19.06 21.71 19.84
C ASN A 186 -19.83 20.38 19.95
N ASN A 187 -20.56 19.97 18.90
CA ASN A 187 -21.24 18.66 18.86
C ASN A 187 -20.25 17.48 18.65
N LEU A 188 -19.10 17.73 18.03
CA LEU A 188 -18.03 16.75 17.82
C LEU A 188 -17.11 16.61 19.05
N HIS A 189 -16.96 17.66 19.86
CA HIS A 189 -16.08 17.70 21.04
C HIS A 189 -16.31 16.53 22.00
N LYS A 190 -17.58 16.15 22.24
CA LYS A 190 -17.94 15.00 23.08
C LYS A 190 -17.37 13.66 22.61
N TYR A 191 -17.07 13.51 21.31
CA TYR A 191 -16.43 12.33 20.73
C TYR A 191 -14.90 12.48 20.72
N ALA A 192 -14.38 13.69 20.51
CA ALA A 192 -12.95 13.96 20.59
C ALA A 192 -12.37 13.60 21.97
N VAL A 193 -13.08 13.96 23.06
CA VAL A 193 -12.72 13.59 24.43
C VAL A 193 -12.74 12.06 24.66
N MET A 194 -13.48 11.29 23.87
CA MET A 194 -13.50 9.82 23.94
C MET A 194 -12.33 9.16 23.18
N VAL A 195 -11.53 9.92 22.42
CA VAL A 195 -10.40 9.40 21.63
C VAL A 195 -9.13 10.21 21.95
N PRO A 196 -8.49 10.02 23.12
CA PRO A 196 -7.35 10.82 23.56
C PRO A 196 -6.16 10.82 22.58
N SER A 197 -6.00 9.77 21.78
CA SER A 197 -4.98 9.66 20.72
C SER A 197 -5.15 10.64 19.55
N LEU A 198 -6.19 11.48 19.55
CA LEU A 198 -6.39 12.57 18.60
C LEU A 198 -6.08 13.95 19.17
N SER A 199 -5.59 14.06 20.41
CA SER A 199 -5.14 15.33 21.01
C SER A 199 -3.89 15.84 20.27
#